data_AF-A0A1X7SVA4-F1
#
_entry.id   AF-A0A1X7SVA4-F1
#
_cell.length_a   1.000
_cell.length_b   1.000
_cell.length_c   1.000
_cell.angle_alpha   90.00
_cell.angle_beta   90.00
_cell.angle_gamma   90.00
#
_symmetry.space_group_name_H-M   'P 1'
#
loop_
_entity.id
_entity.type
_entity.pdbx_description
1 polymer ?
#
loop_
_entity_poly.entity_id
_entity_poly.type
_entity_poly.pdbx_seq_one_letter_code
_entity_poly.pdbx_strand_id
1 'polypeptide(L)'
;MTQAPLDLLTTCHFILSWKKASYQDLPDHENFRQLHQAPVEDAQVPCAIMPRYVVTEHMGSQARFLLSKVNPSQTHNNMYGWGQDGSGAAPVLTDDVSLQVFMEHLKKLAVSSSS
;
A
#
# COMPACT_ATOMS: atom_id res chain seq x y z
N MET A 1 -9.05 22.33 -6.94
CA MET A 1 -9.56 21.00 -7.36
C MET A 1 -9.40 20.06 -6.18
N THR A 2 -10.45 19.86 -5.40
CA THR A 2 -10.45 18.95 -4.24
C THR A 2 -10.44 17.52 -4.75
N GLN A 3 -9.29 16.84 -4.62
CA GLN A 3 -9.14 15.45 -5.01
C GLN A 3 -10.03 14.59 -4.12
N ALA A 4 -11.05 13.96 -4.71
CA ALA A 4 -11.92 13.04 -3.99
C ALA A 4 -11.08 11.90 -3.38
N PRO A 5 -11.49 11.36 -2.21
CA PRO A 5 -10.83 10.20 -1.63
C PRO A 5 -10.84 9.04 -2.65
N LEU A 6 -9.70 8.35 -2.74
CA LEU A 6 -9.50 7.20 -3.61
C LEU A 6 -9.53 5.96 -2.74
N ASP A 7 -10.52 5.09 -2.92
CA ASP A 7 -10.56 3.78 -2.30
C ASP A 7 -9.87 2.79 -3.24
N LEU A 8 -8.67 2.37 -2.84
CA LEU A 8 -7.76 1.61 -3.68
C LEU A 8 -7.55 0.21 -3.09
N LEU A 9 -8.11 -0.79 -3.77
CA LEU A 9 -7.89 -2.20 -3.43
C LEU A 9 -6.73 -2.74 -4.28
N THR A 10 -5.63 -3.10 -3.62
CA THR A 10 -4.48 -3.76 -4.26
C THR A 10 -4.41 -5.22 -3.85
N THR A 11 -4.46 -6.13 -4.82
CA THR A 11 -4.29 -7.56 -4.55
C THR A 11 -2.80 -7.93 -4.53
N CYS A 12 -2.31 -8.50 -3.43
CA CYS A 12 -0.93 -8.99 -3.32
C CYS A 12 -0.65 -10.11 -4.34
N HIS A 13 0.62 -10.29 -4.71
CA HIS A 13 1.05 -11.22 -5.78
C HIS A 13 0.48 -12.65 -5.63
N PHE A 14 0.53 -13.24 -4.43
CA PHE A 14 0.02 -14.60 -4.20
C PHE A 14 -1.51 -14.70 -4.30
N ILE A 15 -2.22 -13.72 -3.76
CA ILE A 15 -3.69 -13.63 -3.81
C ILE A 15 -4.13 -13.47 -5.28
N LEU A 16 -3.36 -12.72 -6.07
CA LEU A 16 -3.61 -12.55 -7.50
C LEU A 16 -3.46 -13.87 -8.26
N SER A 17 -2.40 -14.64 -7.99
CA SER A 17 -2.19 -15.96 -8.59
C SER A 17 -3.33 -16.91 -8.24
N TRP A 18 -3.82 -16.87 -6.99
CA TRP A 18 -4.96 -17.70 -6.58
C TRP A 18 -6.27 -17.27 -7.24
N LYS A 19 -6.48 -15.96 -7.40
CA LYS A 19 -7.63 -15.42 -8.14
C LYS A 19 -7.62 -15.86 -9.61
N LYS A 20 -6.46 -15.84 -10.26
CA LYS A 20 -6.28 -16.27 -11.66
C LYS A 20 -6.49 -17.76 -11.85
N ALA A 21 -6.21 -18.56 -10.82
CA ALA A 21 -6.44 -20.00 -10.82
C ALA A 21 -7.87 -20.40 -10.41
N SER A 22 -8.79 -19.43 -10.28
CA SER A 22 -10.21 -19.67 -9.94
C SER A 22 -10.45 -20.45 -8.64
N TYR A 23 -9.54 -20.35 -7.67
CA TYR A 23 -9.74 -20.99 -6.36
C TYR A 23 -10.97 -20.46 -5.63
N GLN A 24 -11.47 -19.26 -5.96
CA GLN A 24 -12.71 -18.70 -5.41
C GLN A 24 -13.99 -19.45 -5.78
N ASP A 25 -13.98 -20.20 -6.89
CA ASP A 25 -15.15 -20.91 -7.41
C ASP A 25 -15.25 -22.35 -6.87
N LEU A 26 -14.16 -22.86 -6.29
CA LEU A 26 -14.11 -24.19 -5.69
C LEU A 26 -14.83 -24.20 -4.33
N PRO A 27 -15.70 -25.19 -4.08
CA PRO A 27 -16.46 -25.28 -2.81
C PRO A 27 -15.55 -25.49 -1.60
N ASP A 28 -14.37 -26.10 -1.78
CA ASP A 28 -13.41 -26.36 -0.71
C ASP A 28 -12.65 -25.11 -0.24
N HIS A 29 -12.76 -23.99 -0.96
CA HIS A 29 -12.01 -22.75 -0.72
C HIS A 29 -12.92 -21.57 -0.36
N GLU A 30 -13.98 -21.81 0.42
CA GLU A 30 -14.91 -20.77 0.90
C GLU A 30 -14.18 -19.65 1.68
N ASN A 31 -13.16 -19.99 2.47
CA ASN A 31 -12.33 -19.01 3.19
C ASN A 31 -11.66 -17.98 2.25
N PHE A 32 -11.25 -18.41 1.06
CA PHE A 32 -10.63 -17.52 0.08
C PHE A 32 -11.66 -16.59 -0.56
N ARG A 33 -12.88 -17.08 -0.80
CA ARG A 33 -14.01 -16.28 -1.28
C ARG A 33 -14.36 -15.17 -0.27
N GLN A 34 -14.44 -15.51 1.01
CA GLN A 34 -14.70 -14.53 2.08
C GLN A 34 -13.58 -13.47 2.17
N LEU A 35 -12.31 -13.88 2.12
CA LEU A 35 -11.16 -12.96 2.12
C LEU A 35 -11.21 -11.97 0.95
N HIS A 36 -11.66 -12.41 -0.23
CA HIS A 36 -11.80 -11.55 -1.40
C HIS A 36 -13.02 -10.63 -1.34
N GLN A 37 -14.12 -11.07 -0.73
CA GLN A 37 -15.36 -10.28 -0.61
C GLN A 37 -15.28 -9.19 0.45
N ALA A 38 -14.65 -9.47 1.60
CA ALA A 38 -14.51 -8.51 2.71
C ALA A 38 -14.07 -7.09 2.28
N PRO A 39 -12.96 -6.91 1.53
CA PRO A 39 -12.54 -5.57 1.12
C PRO A 39 -13.49 -4.89 0.11
N VAL A 40 -14.27 -5.67 -0.65
CA VAL A 40 -15.24 -5.15 -1.63
C VAL A 40 -16.52 -4.68 -0.92
N GLU A 41 -16.91 -5.36 0.15
CA GLU A 41 -18.03 -4.95 1.01
C GLU A 41 -17.67 -3.69 1.81
N ASP A 42 -16.47 -3.64 2.39
CA ASP A 42 -15.98 -2.46 3.11
C ASP A 42 -15.89 -1.21 2.22
N ALA A 43 -15.54 -1.37 0.93
CA ALA A 43 -15.47 -0.27 -0.02
C ALA A 43 -16.86 0.23 -0.51
N GLN A 44 -17.94 -0.50 -0.23
CA GLN A 44 -19.31 -0.12 -0.62
C GLN A 44 -20.03 0.72 0.43
N VAL A 45 -19.36 1.09 1.53
CA VAL A 45 -19.95 1.92 2.58
C VAL A 45 -20.43 3.25 2.00
N PRO A 46 -21.71 3.64 2.20
CA PRO A 46 -22.25 4.88 1.66
C PRO A 46 -21.49 6.11 2.17
N CYS A 47 -20.88 6.86 1.26
CA CYS A 47 -20.18 8.10 1.57
C CYS A 47 -20.89 9.30 0.91
N ALA A 48 -20.89 10.45 1.58
CA ALA A 48 -21.52 11.69 1.11
C ALA A 48 -20.87 12.25 -0.18
N ILE A 49 -19.60 11.92 -0.44
CA ILE A 49 -18.90 12.22 -1.69
C ILE A 49 -18.49 10.89 -2.28
N MET A 50 -18.94 10.59 -3.50
CA MET A 50 -18.63 9.33 -4.15
C MET A 50 -17.12 9.26 -4.46
N PRO A 51 -16.35 8.40 -3.76
CA PRO A 51 -14.93 8.25 -4.00
C PRO A 51 -14.71 7.57 -5.36
N ARG A 52 -13.55 7.80 -5.98
CA ARG A 52 -13.19 7.05 -7.18
C ARG A 52 -12.66 5.69 -6.75
N TYR A 53 -13.43 4.65 -7.04
CA TYR A 53 -13.05 3.26 -6.77
C TYR A 53 -12.06 2.75 -7.81
N VAL A 54 -10.91 2.24 -7.36
CA VAL A 54 -9.87 1.69 -8.23
C VAL A 54 -9.47 0.31 -7.70
N VAL A 55 -9.56 -0.70 -8.56
CA VAL A 55 -9.06 -2.05 -8.30
C VAL A 55 -7.77 -2.23 -9.09
N THR A 56 -6.69 -2.62 -8.41
CA THR A 56 -5.40 -2.85 -9.05
C THR A 56 -4.72 -4.12 -8.55
N GLU A 57 -3.82 -4.63 -9.38
CA GLU A 57 -3.00 -5.81 -9.08
C GLU A 57 -1.60 -5.38 -8.61
N HIS A 58 -0.88 -6.29 -7.95
CA HIS A 58 0.55 -6.15 -7.70
C HIS A 58 1.30 -5.88 -9.00
N MET A 59 2.14 -4.83 -9.03
CA MET A 59 2.83 -4.31 -10.23
C MET A 59 1.92 -3.74 -11.33
N GLY A 60 0.61 -3.59 -11.08
CA GLY A 60 -0.29 -2.87 -11.98
C GLY A 60 0.07 -1.39 -12.08
N SER A 61 -0.18 -0.77 -13.23
CA SER A 61 0.08 0.66 -13.45
C SER A 61 -0.68 1.55 -12.44
N GLN A 62 -1.87 1.11 -12.02
CA GLN A 62 -2.71 1.79 -11.04
C GLN A 62 -2.24 1.60 -9.59
N ALA A 63 -1.35 0.64 -9.30
CA ALA A 63 -0.76 0.46 -7.97
C ALA A 63 0.13 1.65 -7.56
N ARG A 64 0.55 2.48 -8.51
CA ARG A 64 1.28 3.73 -8.24
C ARG A 64 0.49 4.71 -7.37
N PHE A 65 -0.84 4.71 -7.46
CA PHE A 65 -1.68 5.51 -6.58
C PHE A 65 -1.47 5.12 -5.11
N LEU A 66 -1.28 3.83 -4.82
CA LEU A 66 -0.94 3.36 -3.47
C LEU A 66 0.48 3.74 -3.12
N LEU A 67 1.45 3.45 -4.01
CA LEU A 67 2.87 3.69 -3.76
C LEU A 67 3.21 5.18 -3.51
N SER A 68 2.41 6.10 -4.05
CA SER A 68 2.56 7.55 -3.79
C SER A 68 1.99 8.01 -2.44
N LYS A 69 1.21 7.17 -1.75
CA LYS A 69 0.56 7.48 -0.46
C LYS A 69 1.18 6.73 0.71
N VAL A 70 1.89 5.63 0.44
CA VAL A 70 2.62 4.88 1.47
C VAL A 70 3.92 5.58 1.86
N ASN A 71 4.36 5.34 3.08
CA ASN A 71 5.65 5.83 3.57
C ASN A 71 6.80 5.12 2.84
N PRO A 72 7.74 5.84 2.21
CA PRO A 72 8.89 5.26 1.52
C PRO A 72 9.98 4.83 2.52
N SER A 73 9.69 3.85 3.37
CA SER A 73 10.66 3.30 4.33
C SER A 73 11.77 2.50 3.66
N GLN A 74 11.48 1.89 2.51
CA GLN A 74 12.44 1.22 1.65
C GLN A 74 12.44 1.87 0.27
N THR A 75 13.53 2.57 -0.06
CA THR A 75 13.77 3.20 -1.36
C THR A 75 15.00 2.60 -2.02
N HIS A 76 15.22 2.94 -3.29
CA HIS A 76 16.41 2.54 -4.04
C HIS A 76 17.74 3.00 -3.38
N ASN A 77 17.71 4.08 -2.58
CA ASN A 77 18.87 4.58 -1.83
C ASN A 77 19.24 3.73 -0.60
N ASN A 78 18.27 3.04 0.00
CA ASN A 78 18.49 2.17 1.16
C ASN A 78 18.53 0.67 0.81
N MET A 79 18.29 0.33 -0.46
CA MET A 79 18.21 -1.06 -0.96
C MET A 79 19.53 -1.85 -0.80
N TYR A 80 20.67 -1.16 -0.75
CA TYR A 80 22.00 -1.77 -0.57
C TYR A 80 22.59 -1.57 0.83
N GLY A 81 21.89 -0.84 1.71
CA GLY A 81 22.31 -0.58 3.09
C GLY A 81 21.76 -1.64 4.03
N TRP A 82 22.60 -2.61 4.38
CA TRP A 82 22.48 -3.50 5.54
C TRP A 82 21.11 -4.11 5.84
N GLY A 83 20.98 -5.39 5.53
CA GLY A 83 19.90 -6.23 6.05
C GLY A 83 18.91 -6.54 4.95
N GLN A 84 19.09 -7.74 4.41
CA GLN A 84 18.05 -8.52 3.75
C GLN A 84 16.92 -8.80 4.78
N ASP A 85 16.23 -7.76 5.26
CA ASP A 85 14.92 -7.98 5.86
C ASP A 85 13.99 -8.23 4.68
N GLY A 86 13.72 -9.51 4.43
CA GLY A 86 12.80 -10.00 3.41
C GLY A 86 11.34 -9.61 3.67
N SER A 87 11.09 -8.40 4.21
CA SER A 87 9.80 -7.76 4.19
C SER A 87 9.49 -7.43 2.74
N GLY A 88 8.84 -8.36 2.03
CA GLY A 88 8.56 -8.34 0.60
C GLY A 88 7.64 -7.22 0.10
N ALA A 89 7.80 -6.01 0.62
CA ALA A 89 7.21 -4.78 0.11
C ALA A 89 8.01 -4.32 -1.12
N ALA A 90 7.28 -3.99 -2.19
CA ALA A 90 7.90 -3.46 -3.41
C ALA A 90 8.64 -2.14 -3.09
N PRO A 91 9.93 -2.00 -3.42
CA PRO A 91 10.69 -0.78 -3.15
C PRO A 91 10.03 0.43 -3.80
N VAL A 92 9.84 1.51 -3.02
CA VAL A 92 9.26 2.75 -3.56
C VAL A 92 10.39 3.53 -4.25
N LEU A 93 10.28 3.67 -5.56
CA LEU A 93 11.23 4.43 -6.37
C LEU A 93 10.94 5.93 -6.25
N THR A 94 11.29 6.50 -5.09
CA THR A 94 11.20 7.94 -4.80
C THR A 94 12.46 8.44 -4.09
N ASP A 95 12.70 9.75 -4.21
CA ASP A 95 13.71 10.50 -3.45
C ASP A 95 13.14 11.12 -2.16
N ASP A 96 11.86 10.88 -1.87
CA ASP A 96 11.21 11.33 -0.64
C ASP A 96 11.86 10.74 0.62
N VAL A 97 11.87 11.53 1.69
CA VAL A 97 12.38 11.09 3.00
C VAL A 97 11.38 10.18 3.70
N SER A 98 11.86 9.11 4.32
CA SER A 98 11.01 8.27 5.16
C SER A 98 10.57 9.02 6.41
N LEU A 99 9.42 8.63 6.97
CA LEU A 99 8.93 9.21 8.22
C LEU A 99 9.95 9.10 9.37
N GLN A 100 10.77 8.04 9.38
CA GLN A 100 11.81 7.86 10.39
C GLN A 100 12.87 8.95 10.30
N VAL A 101 13.40 9.22 9.10
CA VAL A 101 14.39 10.28 8.86
C VAL A 101 13.79 11.65 9.21
N PHE A 102 12.54 11.88 8.82
CA PHE A 102 11.81 13.09 9.22
C PHE A 102 11.74 13.25 10.74
N MET A 103 11.37 12.20 11.47
CA MET A 103 11.29 12.22 12.93
C MET A 103 12.66 12.41 13.60
N GLU A 104 13.74 11.85 13.04
CA GLU A 104 15.10 12.09 13.52
C GLU A 104 15.53 13.55 13.35
N HIS A 105 15.23 14.16 12.20
CA HIS A 105 15.50 15.57 11.96
C HIS A 105 14.67 16.47 12.89
N LEU A 106 13.39 16.15 13.07
CA LEU A 106 12.49 16.88 13.96
C LEU A 106 12.98 16.82 15.41
N LYS A 107 13.37 15.64 15.89
CA LYS A 107 13.93 15.48 17.25
C LYS A 107 15.22 16.29 17.43
N LYS A 108 16.13 16.28 16.45
CA LYS A 108 17.37 17.07 16.50
C LYS A 108 17.07 18.56 16.60
N LEU A 109 16.14 19.07 15.79
CA LEU A 109 15.74 20.48 15.79
C LEU A 109 14.99 20.89 17.08
N ALA A 110 14.18 20.00 17.63
CA ALA A 110 13.44 20.26 18.87
C ALA A 110 14.36 20.27 20.11
N VAL A 111 15.44 19.48 20.10
CA VAL A 111 16.37 19.37 21.23
C VAL A 111 17.56 20.34 21.08
N SER A 112 17.86 20.82 19.87
CA SER A 112 18.71 21.99 19.67
C SER A 112 17.96 23.23 20.15
N SER A 113 18.08 23.52 21.44
CA SER A 113 17.63 24.80 21.99
C SER A 113 18.31 25.93 21.22
N SER A 114 17.53 26.94 20.84
CA SER A 114 18.03 28.20 20.29
C SER A 114 18.89 28.89 21.35
N SER A 115 20.19 28.64 21.31
CA SER A 115 21.23 29.42 22.01
C SER A 115 21.90 30.37 21.04
#